data_AF-A0A529LVI7-F1
#
_entry.id   AF-A0A529LVI7-F1
#
_cell.length_a   1.000
_cell.length_b   1.000
_cell.length_c   1.000
_cell.angle_alpha   90.00
_cell.angle_beta   90.00
_cell.angle_gamma   90.00
#
_symmetry.space_group_name_H-M   'P 1'
#
loop_
_entity.id
_entity.type
_entity.pdbx_description
1 polymer ?
#
loop_
_entity_poly.entity_id
_entity_poly.type
_entity_poly.pdbx_seq_one_letter_code
_entity_poly.pdbx_strand_id
1 'polypeptide(L)'
;QGNSIGRWMQAARQSGHEIVMQVPLEPFDYPNVNPGRNTLTVSASADENLKSLHWALSRTTNYTGVMNYMGARFSADASAMEPFMAELGKRGLAYIDDGSSSRSVAPDLALKDGVPFVAGDMAIDAVQDRGEILKKLDSLEATARAKGSAVGIGSAFDITVDTVTSWITEAKKRGIEIVPISAVAKDPQKG
;
A
#
# COMPACT_ATOMS: atom_id res chain seq x y z
N GLN A 1 12.74 -4.27 -14.80
CA GLN A 1 13.58 -4.72 -13.67
C GLN A 1 14.28 -3.49 -13.12
N GLY A 2 13.94 -3.04 -11.91
CA GLY A 2 14.48 -1.80 -11.35
C GLY A 2 15.94 -1.97 -10.95
N ASN A 3 16.86 -1.67 -11.88
CA ASN A 3 18.25 -1.41 -11.50
C ASN A 3 18.23 -0.23 -10.54
N SER A 4 18.71 -0.42 -9.31
CA SER A 4 18.83 0.58 -8.22
C SER A 4 17.82 0.50 -7.07
N ILE A 5 17.05 -0.59 -6.87
CA ILE A 5 16.15 -0.69 -5.68
C ILE A 5 16.86 -0.43 -4.34
N GLY A 6 18.10 -0.93 -4.18
CA GLY A 6 18.91 -0.68 -2.99
C GLY A 6 19.34 0.78 -2.83
N ARG A 7 19.67 1.47 -3.93
CA ARG A 7 20.03 2.90 -3.92
C ARG A 7 18.83 3.76 -3.52
N TRP A 8 17.65 3.50 -4.09
CA TRP A 8 16.45 4.25 -3.77
C TRP A 8 15.97 4.01 -2.34
N MET A 9 16.08 2.77 -1.85
CA MET A 9 15.82 2.45 -0.44
C MET A 9 16.72 3.27 0.49
N GLN A 10 18.04 3.28 0.23
CA GLN A 10 18.98 4.05 1.06
C GLN A 10 18.67 5.55 1.04
N ALA A 11 18.43 6.12 -0.14
CA ALA A 11 18.09 7.53 -0.29
C ALA A 11 16.80 7.90 0.46
N ALA A 12 15.75 7.08 0.32
CA ALA A 12 14.48 7.29 1.02
C ALA A 12 14.66 7.27 2.54
N ARG A 13 15.40 6.29 3.08
CA ARG A 13 15.69 6.21 4.53
C ARG A 13 16.52 7.38 5.04
N GLN A 14 17.54 7.81 4.29
CA GLN A 14 18.38 8.95 4.64
C GLN A 14 17.59 10.26 4.72
N SER A 15 16.57 10.41 3.88
CA SER A 15 15.63 11.54 3.91
C SER A 15 14.49 11.37 4.92
N GLY A 16 14.50 10.31 5.74
CA GLY A 16 13.51 10.07 6.79
C GLY A 16 12.18 9.45 6.32
N HIS A 17 12.11 8.96 5.07
CA HIS A 17 10.90 8.32 4.57
C HIS A 17 10.72 6.90 5.12
N GLU A 18 9.47 6.57 5.43
CA GLU A 18 9.05 5.19 5.61
C GLU A 18 8.93 4.49 4.24
N ILE A 19 9.22 3.19 4.22
CA ILE A 19 9.23 2.40 2.99
C ILE A 19 8.22 1.27 3.13
N VAL A 20 7.45 1.04 2.07
CA VAL A 20 6.50 -0.05 1.97
C VAL A 20 6.87 -0.88 0.74
N MET A 21 6.79 -2.21 0.86
CA MET A 21 7.06 -3.12 -0.26
C MET A 21 5.78 -3.35 -1.06
N GLN A 22 5.76 -2.97 -2.33
CA GLN A 22 4.68 -3.36 -3.23
C GLN A 22 4.86 -4.81 -3.71
N VAL A 23 3.81 -5.62 -3.56
CA VAL A 23 3.77 -7.01 -4.00
C VAL A 23 2.73 -7.18 -5.12
N PRO A 24 3.10 -7.76 -6.28
CA PRO A 24 2.16 -7.99 -7.37
C PRO A 24 1.14 -9.07 -6.99
N LEU A 25 -0.14 -8.71 -7.04
CA LEU A 25 -1.25 -9.60 -6.71
C LEU A 25 -2.23 -9.69 -7.91
N GLU A 26 -2.89 -10.84 -8.06
CA GLU A 26 -3.78 -11.10 -9.18
C GLU A 26 -4.97 -10.12 -9.26
N PRO A 27 -5.13 -9.35 -10.37
CA PRO A 27 -6.36 -8.62 -10.69
C PRO A 27 -7.41 -9.56 -11.32
N PHE A 28 -8.66 -9.08 -11.46
CA PHE A 28 -9.73 -9.87 -12.09
C PHE A 28 -9.45 -10.28 -13.54
N ASP A 29 -8.77 -9.43 -14.31
CA ASP A 29 -8.47 -9.66 -15.73
C ASP A 29 -7.12 -10.35 -15.97
N TYR A 30 -6.62 -11.09 -14.98
CA TYR A 30 -5.42 -11.91 -15.14
C TYR A 30 -5.73 -13.13 -16.04
N PRO A 31 -4.86 -13.52 -16.99
CA PRO A 31 -3.51 -12.98 -17.24
C PRO A 31 -3.43 -11.87 -18.30
N ASN A 32 -4.55 -11.36 -18.82
CA ASN A 32 -4.54 -10.27 -19.83
C ASN A 32 -3.88 -9.00 -19.25
N VAL A 33 -4.21 -8.68 -18.00
CA VAL A 33 -3.50 -7.68 -17.21
C VAL A 33 -2.60 -8.40 -16.20
N ASN A 34 -1.31 -8.43 -16.50
CA ASN A 34 -0.31 -9.14 -15.71
C ASN A 34 0.61 -8.15 -14.97
N PRO A 35 0.56 -8.08 -13.62
CA PRO A 35 1.43 -7.20 -12.83
C PRO A 35 2.93 -7.52 -12.96
N GLY A 36 3.26 -8.74 -13.39
CA GLY A 36 4.62 -9.16 -13.71
C GLY A 36 5.00 -10.51 -13.13
N ARG A 37 6.31 -10.76 -13.06
CA ARG A 37 6.86 -11.99 -12.52
C ARG A 37 6.58 -12.11 -11.02
N ASN A 38 6.38 -13.33 -10.55
CA ASN A 38 6.04 -13.63 -9.15
C ASN A 38 4.75 -12.95 -8.68
N THR A 39 3.80 -12.71 -9.59
CA THR A 39 2.43 -12.34 -9.21
C THR A 39 1.83 -13.48 -8.39
N LEU A 40 1.30 -13.17 -7.21
CA LEU A 40 0.56 -14.15 -6.41
C LEU A 40 -0.84 -14.32 -7.00
N THR A 41 -1.28 -15.57 -7.18
CA THR A 41 -2.54 -15.89 -7.87
C THR A 41 -3.44 -16.77 -7.00
N VAL A 42 -4.76 -16.63 -7.17
CA VAL A 42 -5.75 -17.44 -6.46
C VAL A 42 -5.70 -18.92 -6.86
N SER A 43 -5.18 -19.21 -8.06
CA SER A 43 -5.02 -20.56 -8.58
C SER A 43 -3.76 -21.28 -8.08
N ALA A 44 -2.78 -20.54 -7.56
CA ALA A 44 -1.55 -21.11 -7.03
C ALA A 44 -1.78 -21.70 -5.64
N SER A 45 -1.00 -22.73 -5.29
CA SER A 45 -0.99 -23.24 -3.93
C SER A 45 -0.46 -22.19 -2.94
N ALA A 46 -0.78 -22.36 -1.66
CA ALA A 46 -0.26 -21.49 -0.60
C ALA A 46 1.28 -21.44 -0.61
N ASP A 47 1.95 -22.58 -0.78
CA ASP A 47 3.42 -22.66 -0.82
C ASP A 47 4.03 -21.91 -2.01
N GLU A 48 3.38 -21.98 -3.18
CA GLU A 48 3.82 -21.23 -4.37
C GLU A 48 3.67 -19.72 -4.16
N ASN A 49 2.52 -19.28 -3.65
CA ASN A 49 2.30 -17.87 -3.32
C ASN A 49 3.28 -17.36 -2.25
N LEU A 50 3.54 -18.15 -1.21
CA LEU A 50 4.52 -17.81 -0.18
C LEU A 50 5.94 -17.73 -0.75
N LYS A 51 6.32 -18.64 -1.65
CA LYS A 51 7.61 -18.57 -2.35
C LYS A 51 7.73 -17.28 -3.18
N SER A 52 6.67 -16.88 -3.89
CA SER A 52 6.64 -15.61 -4.62
C SER A 52 6.67 -14.39 -3.70
N LEU A 53 5.96 -14.43 -2.57
CA LEU A 53 6.02 -13.40 -1.54
C LEU A 53 7.43 -13.26 -0.98
N HIS A 54 8.06 -14.36 -0.56
CA HIS A 54 9.42 -14.35 -0.01
C HIS A 54 10.44 -13.82 -1.01
N TRP A 55 10.27 -14.16 -2.29
CA TRP A 55 11.09 -13.58 -3.35
C TRP A 55 10.93 -12.06 -3.45
N ALA A 56 9.71 -11.53 -3.34
CA ALA A 56 9.45 -10.10 -3.35
C ALA A 56 10.03 -9.41 -2.10
N LEU A 57 9.83 -10.01 -0.93
CA LEU A 57 10.35 -9.52 0.35
C LEU A 57 11.89 -9.52 0.41
N SER A 58 12.56 -10.42 -0.32
CA SER A 58 14.02 -10.50 -0.37
C SER A 58 14.66 -9.46 -1.31
N ARG A 59 13.87 -8.64 -2.02
CA ARG A 59 14.40 -7.67 -3.00
C ARG A 59 15.04 -6.45 -2.35
N THR A 60 14.66 -6.12 -1.12
CA THR A 60 15.23 -5.01 -0.35
C THR A 60 15.02 -5.27 1.16
N THR A 61 15.37 -4.32 2.01
CA THR A 61 15.14 -4.36 3.47
C THR A 61 14.60 -3.00 3.94
N ASN A 62 14.34 -2.87 5.24
CA ASN A 62 13.95 -1.62 5.92
C ASN A 62 12.58 -1.05 5.49
N TYR A 63 11.67 -1.92 5.04
CA TYR A 63 10.27 -1.60 4.87
C TYR A 63 9.48 -1.95 6.15
N THR A 64 8.37 -1.24 6.38
CA THR A 64 7.51 -1.43 7.56
C THR A 64 6.29 -2.30 7.28
N GLY A 65 5.98 -2.52 6.00
CA GLY A 65 4.84 -3.31 5.59
C GLY A 65 4.85 -3.65 4.11
N VAL A 66 3.79 -4.33 3.69
CA VAL A 66 3.51 -4.73 2.32
C VAL A 66 2.26 -4.02 1.82
N MET A 67 2.30 -3.51 0.59
CA MET A 67 1.15 -2.97 -0.12
C MET A 67 0.84 -3.82 -1.34
N ASN A 68 -0.44 -4.00 -1.67
CA ASN A 68 -0.81 -4.63 -2.92
C ASN A 68 -0.43 -3.75 -4.12
N TYR A 69 0.03 -4.38 -5.18
CA TYR A 69 0.05 -3.80 -6.52
C TYR A 69 -0.99 -4.55 -7.35
N MET A 70 -2.08 -3.86 -7.69
CA MET A 70 -3.31 -4.46 -8.20
C MET A 70 -3.95 -5.40 -7.16
N GLY A 71 -4.30 -6.63 -7.51
CA GLY A 71 -4.74 -7.61 -6.51
C GLY A 71 -6.22 -7.66 -6.19
N ALA A 72 -7.09 -6.93 -6.89
CA ALA A 72 -8.52 -6.87 -6.54
C ALA A 72 -9.22 -8.24 -6.49
N ARG A 73 -8.72 -9.23 -7.25
CA ARG A 73 -9.20 -10.62 -7.19
C ARG A 73 -8.56 -11.38 -6.03
N PHE A 74 -7.24 -11.28 -5.88
CA PHE A 74 -6.50 -11.94 -4.81
C PHE A 74 -7.00 -11.50 -3.42
N SER A 75 -7.16 -10.20 -3.19
CA SER A 75 -7.60 -9.66 -1.90
C SER A 75 -9.05 -9.99 -1.56
N ALA A 76 -9.86 -10.38 -2.54
CA ALA A 76 -11.24 -10.83 -2.33
C ALA A 76 -11.36 -12.35 -2.09
N ASP A 77 -10.27 -13.11 -2.27
CA ASP A 77 -10.25 -14.56 -2.08
C ASP A 77 -9.66 -14.92 -0.71
N ALA A 78 -10.51 -15.37 0.21
CA ALA A 78 -10.07 -15.71 1.57
C ALA A 78 -9.04 -16.84 1.60
N SER A 79 -9.14 -17.83 0.70
CA SER A 79 -8.25 -18.98 0.69
C SER A 79 -6.82 -18.62 0.27
N ALA A 80 -6.69 -17.65 -0.65
CA ALA A 80 -5.41 -17.12 -1.09
C ALA A 80 -4.85 -16.08 -0.10
N MET A 81 -5.73 -15.23 0.45
CA MET A 81 -5.33 -14.12 1.33
C MET A 81 -4.94 -14.58 2.74
N GLU A 82 -5.52 -15.67 3.26
CA GLU A 82 -5.25 -16.15 4.63
C GLU A 82 -3.77 -16.56 4.85
N PRO A 83 -3.14 -17.42 4.02
CA PRO A 83 -1.73 -17.75 4.18
C PRO A 83 -0.82 -16.52 4.01
N PHE A 84 -1.19 -15.61 3.10
CA PHE A 84 -0.47 -14.36 2.87
C PHE A 84 -0.48 -13.48 4.14
N MET A 85 -1.65 -13.26 4.74
CA MET A 85 -1.80 -12.43 5.93
C MET A 85 -1.09 -13.05 7.14
N ALA A 86 -1.25 -14.36 7.35
CA ALA A 86 -0.61 -15.06 8.44
C ALA A 86 0.93 -14.98 8.36
N GLU A 87 1.49 -14.99 7.15
CA GLU A 87 2.92 -14.81 6.93
C GLU A 87 3.39 -13.38 7.26
N LEU A 88 2.59 -12.35 6.95
CA LEU A 88 2.89 -10.98 7.37
C LEU A 88 2.88 -10.83 8.89
N GLY A 89 1.90 -11.44 9.57
CA GLY A 89 1.79 -11.45 11.03
C GLY A 89 3.00 -12.08 11.70
N LYS A 90 3.45 -13.25 11.22
CA LYS A 90 4.68 -13.90 11.71
C LYS A 90 5.94 -13.04 11.56
N ARG A 91 5.97 -12.16 10.55
CA ARG A 91 7.10 -11.28 10.25
C ARG A 91 7.01 -9.91 10.93
N GLY A 92 5.90 -9.61 11.61
CA GLY A 92 5.64 -8.29 12.19
C GLY A 92 5.54 -7.18 11.13
N LEU A 93 5.08 -7.53 9.92
CA LEU A 93 4.89 -6.57 8.83
C LEU A 93 3.44 -6.08 8.81
N ALA A 94 3.25 -4.79 8.56
CA ALA A 94 1.92 -4.24 8.29
C ALA A 94 1.42 -4.64 6.90
N TYR A 95 0.10 -4.63 6.70
CA TYR A 95 -0.53 -4.68 5.39
C TYR A 95 -1.24 -3.36 5.07
N ILE A 96 -0.86 -2.76 3.95
CA ILE A 96 -1.42 -1.54 3.40
C ILE A 96 -2.28 -1.97 2.21
N ASP A 97 -3.60 -1.92 2.34
CA ASP A 97 -4.51 -2.10 1.20
C ASP A 97 -4.63 -0.78 0.45
N ASP A 98 -4.39 -0.76 -0.86
CA ASP A 98 -4.51 0.46 -1.66
C ASP A 98 -5.97 0.95 -1.83
N GLY A 99 -6.95 0.18 -1.33
CA GLY A 99 -8.37 0.52 -1.36
C GLY A 99 -9.04 0.27 -2.72
N SER A 100 -8.34 -0.38 -3.66
CA SER A 100 -8.84 -0.62 -5.02
C SER A 100 -9.97 -1.67 -5.08
N SER A 101 -10.16 -2.47 -4.02
CA SER A 101 -11.20 -3.50 -3.95
C SER A 101 -12.08 -3.33 -2.70
N SER A 102 -13.36 -2.99 -2.92
CA SER A 102 -14.37 -2.96 -1.85
C SER A 102 -14.75 -4.35 -1.32
N ARG A 103 -14.27 -5.42 -1.96
CA ARG A 103 -14.50 -6.81 -1.58
C ARG A 103 -13.30 -7.44 -0.85
N SER A 104 -12.29 -6.63 -0.52
CA SER A 104 -11.10 -7.10 0.19
C SER A 104 -11.49 -7.74 1.53
N VAL A 105 -11.04 -8.97 1.76
CA VAL A 105 -11.17 -9.69 3.04
C VAL A 105 -9.99 -9.39 3.98
N ALA A 106 -9.08 -8.52 3.55
CA ALA A 106 -7.88 -8.15 4.29
C ALA A 106 -8.14 -7.57 5.69
N PRO A 107 -9.16 -6.71 5.93
CA PRO A 107 -9.41 -6.15 7.26
C PRO A 107 -9.66 -7.23 8.32
N ASP A 108 -10.48 -8.23 7.99
CA ASP A 108 -10.86 -9.31 8.92
C ASP A 108 -9.69 -10.26 9.18
N LEU A 109 -8.93 -10.59 8.13
CA LEU A 109 -7.75 -11.44 8.27
C LEU A 109 -6.62 -10.73 9.03
N ALA A 110 -6.43 -9.43 8.81
CA ALA A 110 -5.42 -8.67 9.53
C ALA A 110 -5.73 -8.61 11.02
N LEU A 111 -7.01 -8.43 11.38
CA LEU A 111 -7.47 -8.54 12.76
C LEU A 111 -7.20 -9.93 13.35
N LYS A 112 -7.56 -11.00 12.61
CA LYS A 112 -7.37 -12.39 13.01
C LYS A 112 -5.90 -12.73 13.28
N ASP A 113 -5.01 -12.31 12.39
CA ASP A 113 -3.59 -12.69 12.43
C ASP A 113 -2.71 -11.66 13.15
N GLY A 114 -3.31 -10.61 13.72
CA GLY A 114 -2.61 -9.56 14.46
C GLY A 114 -1.69 -8.71 13.60
N VAL A 115 -2.06 -8.46 12.35
CA VAL A 115 -1.32 -7.65 11.38
C VAL A 115 -1.78 -6.19 11.46
N PRO A 116 -0.86 -5.21 11.66
CA PRO A 116 -1.22 -3.81 11.53
C PRO A 116 -1.76 -3.50 10.15
N PHE A 117 -2.95 -2.90 10.08
CA PHE A 117 -3.69 -2.73 8.84
C PHE A 117 -4.07 -1.27 8.58
N VAL A 118 -4.01 -0.87 7.32
CA VAL A 118 -4.58 0.39 6.84
C VAL A 118 -5.07 0.22 5.41
N ALA A 119 -6.17 0.89 5.09
CA ALA A 119 -6.71 0.96 3.74
C ALA A 119 -6.59 2.38 3.20
N GLY A 120 -6.25 2.52 1.92
CA GLY A 120 -6.31 3.78 1.19
C GLY A 120 -7.74 4.30 1.09
N ASP A 121 -7.95 5.59 1.37
CA ASP A 121 -9.24 6.26 1.17
C ASP A 121 -9.47 6.60 -0.30
N MET A 122 -8.39 6.95 -1.04
CA MET A 122 -8.48 7.25 -2.47
C MET A 122 -7.13 7.21 -3.18
N ALA A 123 -7.17 6.90 -4.48
CA ALA A 123 -6.09 7.21 -5.41
C ALA A 123 -6.13 8.71 -5.75
N ILE A 124 -4.99 9.39 -5.61
CA ILE A 124 -4.90 10.84 -5.82
C ILE A 124 -4.57 11.23 -7.26
N ASP A 125 -4.07 10.30 -8.08
CA ASP A 125 -3.53 10.58 -9.41
C ASP A 125 -4.07 9.64 -10.50
N ALA A 126 -5.28 9.12 -10.31
CA ALA A 126 -5.99 8.37 -11.34
C ALA A 126 -6.12 9.17 -12.66
N VAL A 127 -6.18 10.50 -12.56
CA VAL A 127 -5.99 11.42 -13.69
C VAL A 127 -4.71 12.21 -13.43
N GLN A 128 -3.74 12.10 -14.36
CA GLN A 128 -2.43 12.75 -14.27
C GLN A 128 -2.51 14.22 -14.71
N ASP A 129 -3.39 14.98 -14.06
CA ASP A 129 -3.56 16.41 -14.23
C ASP A 129 -3.44 17.10 -12.87
N ARG A 130 -2.73 18.23 -12.83
CA ARG A 130 -2.47 18.96 -11.58
C ARG A 130 -3.77 19.38 -10.89
N GLY A 131 -4.76 19.85 -11.64
CA GLY A 131 -6.04 20.28 -11.10
C GLY A 131 -6.83 19.12 -10.51
N GLU A 132 -6.86 17.98 -11.18
CA GLU A 132 -7.53 16.78 -10.69
C GLU A 132 -6.84 16.20 -9.44
N ILE A 133 -5.50 16.17 -9.41
CA ILE A 133 -4.74 15.74 -8.22
C ILE A 133 -5.01 16.66 -7.03
N LEU A 134 -5.04 17.98 -7.23
CA LEU A 134 -5.37 18.94 -6.16
C LEU A 134 -6.79 18.72 -5.62
N LYS A 135 -7.79 18.50 -6.48
CA LYS A 135 -9.16 18.17 -6.05
C LYS A 135 -9.22 16.92 -5.18
N LYS A 136 -8.42 15.89 -5.53
CA LYS A 136 -8.32 14.66 -4.73
C LYS A 136 -7.64 14.92 -3.39
N LEU A 137 -6.57 15.71 -3.36
CA LEU A 137 -5.89 16.09 -2.12
C LEU A 137 -6.79 16.92 -1.20
N ASP A 138 -7.60 17.84 -1.73
CA ASP A 138 -8.58 18.58 -0.94
C ASP A 138 -9.68 17.66 -0.37
N SER A 139 -10.13 16.68 -1.16
CA SER A 139 -11.06 15.64 -0.69
C SER A 139 -10.45 14.75 0.39
N LEU A 140 -9.16 14.44 0.28
CA LEU A 140 -8.41 13.68 1.27
C LEU A 140 -8.26 14.46 2.58
N GLU A 141 -7.97 15.76 2.52
CA GLU A 141 -7.94 16.63 3.71
C GLU A 141 -9.32 16.72 4.37
N ALA A 142 -10.40 16.88 3.59
CA ALA A 142 -11.76 16.86 4.15
C ALA A 142 -12.06 15.52 4.87
N THR A 143 -11.62 14.41 4.29
CA THR A 143 -11.74 13.07 4.90
C THR A 143 -10.94 12.98 6.20
N ALA A 144 -9.70 13.45 6.20
CA ALA A 144 -8.85 13.45 7.39
C ALA A 144 -9.46 14.30 8.52
N ARG A 145 -10.04 15.46 8.19
CA ARG A 145 -10.72 16.32 9.19
C ARG A 145 -11.95 15.66 9.78
N ALA A 146 -12.69 14.88 9.00
CA ALA A 146 -13.90 14.21 9.45
C ALA A 146 -13.60 12.95 10.28
N LYS A 147 -12.59 12.16 9.89
CA LYS A 147 -12.28 10.85 10.49
C LYS A 147 -11.10 10.86 11.46
N GLY A 148 -10.33 11.94 11.51
CA GLY A 148 -9.06 12.05 12.25
C GLY A 148 -7.83 11.78 11.39
N SER A 149 -7.92 10.88 10.41
CA SER A 149 -6.86 10.57 9.45
C SER A 149 -7.42 10.17 8.10
N ALA A 150 -6.62 10.28 7.04
CA ALA A 150 -6.93 9.73 5.73
C ALA A 150 -5.65 9.33 4.99
N VAL A 151 -5.74 8.33 4.12
CA VAL A 151 -4.62 7.80 3.34
C VAL A 151 -4.88 7.99 1.84
N GLY A 152 -4.02 8.76 1.19
CA GLY A 152 -4.00 8.92 -0.26
C GLY A 152 -2.89 8.09 -0.89
N ILE A 153 -3.20 7.36 -1.96
CA ILE A 153 -2.22 6.57 -2.72
C ILE A 153 -1.95 7.26 -4.05
N GLY A 154 -0.69 7.44 -4.40
CA GLY A 154 -0.26 8.03 -5.67
C GLY A 154 0.98 7.33 -6.22
N SER A 155 1.14 7.39 -7.54
CA SER A 155 2.28 6.87 -8.28
C SER A 155 3.39 7.91 -8.39
N ALA A 156 4.61 7.47 -8.68
CA ALA A 156 5.79 8.33 -8.81
C ALA A 156 5.86 9.03 -10.19
N PHE A 157 4.76 9.63 -10.65
CA PHE A 157 4.79 10.54 -11.80
C PHE A 157 5.29 11.91 -11.35
N ASP A 158 6.08 12.60 -12.18
CA ASP A 158 6.63 13.92 -11.85
C ASP A 158 5.53 14.90 -11.44
N ILE A 159 4.42 14.93 -12.19
CA ILE A 159 3.26 15.79 -11.87
C ILE A 159 2.62 15.46 -10.52
N THR A 160 2.57 14.17 -10.14
CA THR A 160 2.04 13.73 -8.84
C THR A 160 2.96 14.20 -7.73
N VAL A 161 4.26 13.94 -7.84
CA VAL A 161 5.26 14.29 -6.83
C VAL A 161 5.32 15.81 -6.62
N ASP A 162 5.35 16.59 -7.69
CA ASP A 162 5.41 18.06 -7.62
C ASP A 162 4.15 18.67 -7.01
N THR A 163 2.99 18.12 -7.36
CA THR A 163 1.69 18.60 -6.85
C THR A 163 1.54 18.26 -5.37
N VAL A 164 1.86 17.03 -4.96
CA VAL A 164 1.83 16.61 -3.54
C VAL A 164 2.82 17.43 -2.71
N THR A 165 4.05 17.62 -3.18
CA THR A 165 5.07 18.40 -2.45
C THR A 165 4.63 19.84 -2.23
N SER A 166 4.05 20.46 -3.26
CA SER A 166 3.49 21.82 -3.16
C SER A 166 2.33 21.86 -2.16
N TRP A 167 1.40 20.91 -2.27
CA TRP A 167 0.19 20.86 -1.44
C TRP A 167 0.51 20.64 0.05
N ILE A 168 1.46 19.76 0.37
CA ILE A 168 1.89 19.48 1.76
C ILE A 168 2.33 20.75 2.47
N THR A 169 3.04 21.65 1.78
CA THR A 169 3.50 22.92 2.35
C THR A 169 2.34 23.80 2.81
N GLU A 170 1.25 23.83 2.04
CA GLU A 170 0.05 24.58 2.38
C GLU A 170 -0.83 23.84 3.40
N ALA A 171 -0.93 22.51 3.31
CA ALA A 171 -1.70 21.68 4.23
C ALA A 171 -1.19 21.82 5.68
N LYS A 172 0.12 21.88 5.88
CA LYS A 172 0.74 22.14 7.19
C LYS A 172 0.30 23.47 7.81
N LYS A 173 0.18 24.53 7.00
CA LYS A 173 -0.32 25.84 7.47
C LYS A 173 -1.78 25.79 7.91
N ARG A 174 -2.55 24.83 7.38
CA ARG A 174 -3.94 24.55 7.78
C ARG A 174 -4.06 23.54 8.93
N GLY A 175 -2.94 23.19 9.57
CA GLY A 175 -2.91 22.26 10.71
C GLY A 175 -3.04 20.79 10.33
N ILE A 176 -2.75 20.43 9.07
CA ILE A 176 -2.66 19.03 8.65
C ILE A 176 -1.22 18.54 8.82
N GLU A 177 -1.04 17.51 9.64
CA GLU A 177 0.24 16.83 9.80
C GLU A 177 0.34 15.67 8.80
N ILE A 178 1.50 15.54 8.15
CA ILE A 178 1.81 14.41 7.26
C ILE A 178 2.68 13.44 8.03
N VAL A 179 2.18 12.23 8.24
CA VAL A 179 2.78 11.20 9.09
C VAL A 179 3.14 9.95 8.27
N PRO A 180 4.07 9.10 8.72
CA PRO A 180 4.32 7.81 8.11
C PRO A 180 3.07 6.92 8.17
N ILE A 181 2.96 5.95 7.25
CA ILE A 181 1.77 5.09 7.16
C ILE A 181 1.59 4.24 8.42
N SER A 182 2.68 3.85 9.08
CA SER A 182 2.66 3.14 10.36
C SER A 182 1.99 3.90 11.50
N ALA A 183 1.92 5.24 11.44
CA ALA A 183 1.28 6.06 12.47
C ALA A 183 -0.25 6.03 12.41
N VAL A 184 -0.82 5.63 11.27
CA VAL A 184 -2.27 5.54 11.05
C VAL A 184 -2.75 4.09 10.83
N ALA A 185 -1.83 3.12 10.85
CA ALA A 185 -2.17 1.71 10.81
C ALA A 185 -2.82 1.28 12.13
N LYS A 186 -3.96 0.60 12.02
CA LYS A 186 -4.63 -0.01 13.16
C LYS A 186 -3.91 -1.30 13.50
N ASP A 187 -3.23 -1.32 14.65
CA ASP A 187 -2.52 -2.48 15.17
C ASP A 187 -3.45 -3.26 16.12
N PRO A 188 -3.92 -4.46 15.76
CA PRO A 188 -4.80 -5.26 16.62
C PRO A 188 -4.21 -5.60 17.99
N GLN A 189 -2.88 -5.56 18.12
CA GLN A 189 -2.18 -5.89 19.35
C GLN A 189 -2.02 -4.68 20.28
N LYS A 190 -2.23 -3.46 19.77
CA LYS A 190 -2.20 -2.22 20.52
C LYS A 190 -3.62 -1.65 20.51
N GLY A 191 -4.41 -2.08 21.49
CA GLY A 191 -5.82 -1.71 21.64
C GLY A 191 -6.11 -0.22 21.55
#